data_AF-A0A3G6S4F2-F1
#
_entry.id   AF-A0A3G6S4F2-F1
#
_cell.length_a   1.000
_cell.length_b   1.000
_cell.length_c   1.000
_cell.angle_alpha   90.00
_cell.angle_beta   90.00
_cell.angle_gamma   90.00
#
_symmetry.space_group_name_H-M   'P 1'
#
loop_
_entity.id
_entity.type
_entity.pdbx_description
1 polymer ?
#
loop_
_entity_poly.entity_id
_entity_poly.type
_entity_poly.pdbx_seq_one_letter_code
_entity_poly.pdbx_strand_id
1 'polypeptide(L)'
;MYGQMGIDTTTPRGALDINKSVTNTSGLVIPTNSDMDNIINPQGGNVAVGTIIYDSTLDCIRFYKLNGWSRCVSDRKGRPPVLRMAQWAVPAGMPFNSQLTDTNNYGTSGTYNKVSGIQITNITSTLSNMTADELLSNFDMICTGWNGSNLPAADAAKIKEYVDRGGVALLLFDRNVGTGLLQAFGGNGTVGSGAVIARSTNDVVNNGIFGDVRDIALSGADTAGRILMSQLPAGARLLATEATNNAGGWIAGADGRAIFFWDEGVFRASVTGAIDTPQERFIHNVIAYALDKTGL
;
A
#
# COMPACT_ATOMS: atom_id res chain seq x y z
N MET A 1 39.79 -22.82 -24.63
CA MET A 1 39.40 -21.60 -25.36
C MET A 1 38.18 -21.06 -24.65
N TYR A 2 38.26 -19.88 -24.02
CA TYR A 2 37.11 -19.23 -23.40
C TYR A 2 36.87 -17.94 -24.18
N GLY A 3 35.63 -17.72 -24.63
CA GLY A 3 35.22 -16.47 -25.26
C GLY A 3 34.71 -15.51 -24.20
N GLN A 4 35.28 -14.31 -24.13
CA GLN A 4 34.67 -13.19 -23.41
C GLN A 4 33.64 -12.54 -24.33
N MET A 5 32.37 -12.51 -23.91
CA MET A 5 31.33 -11.74 -24.57
C MET A 5 31.12 -10.44 -23.80
N GLY A 6 31.82 -9.39 -24.22
CA GLY A 6 31.49 -8.00 -23.92
C GLY A 6 31.48 -7.25 -25.24
N ILE A 7 30.32 -6.86 -25.74
CA ILE A 7 30.28 -5.91 -26.85
C ILE A 7 30.77 -4.57 -26.29
N ASP A 8 31.86 -4.04 -26.88
CA ASP A 8 32.46 -2.72 -26.62
C ASP A 8 32.96 -2.42 -25.20
N THR A 9 33.35 -3.44 -24.42
CA THR A 9 34.06 -3.22 -23.14
C THR A 9 35.17 -4.24 -22.91
N THR A 10 36.32 -3.78 -22.41
CA THR A 10 37.40 -4.64 -21.90
C THR A 10 37.13 -5.15 -20.48
N THR A 11 36.01 -4.75 -19.86
CA THR A 11 35.58 -5.14 -18.51
C THR A 11 34.12 -5.61 -18.52
N PRO A 12 33.80 -6.73 -19.20
CA PRO A 12 32.45 -7.26 -19.24
C PRO A 12 31.98 -7.65 -17.83
N ARG A 13 30.75 -7.23 -17.47
CA ARG A 13 30.15 -7.48 -16.14
C ARG A 13 29.09 -8.59 -16.13
N GLY A 14 29.00 -9.41 -17.19
CA GLY A 14 28.01 -10.48 -17.32
C GLY A 14 28.64 -11.79 -17.80
N ALA A 15 28.13 -12.92 -17.31
CA ALA A 15 28.60 -14.26 -17.64
C ALA A 15 27.53 -15.03 -18.45
N LEU A 16 27.93 -15.64 -19.57
CA LEU A 16 27.06 -16.42 -20.45
C LEU A 16 26.93 -17.89 -20.01
N ASP A 17 27.84 -18.38 -19.16
CA ASP A 17 27.83 -19.77 -18.68
C ASP A 17 28.48 -19.87 -17.29
N ILE A 18 27.69 -20.21 -16.26
CA ILE A 18 28.12 -20.35 -14.86
C ILE A 18 28.19 -21.84 -14.47
N ASN A 19 27.77 -22.75 -15.36
CA ASN A 19 27.70 -24.18 -15.08
C ASN A 19 28.97 -24.89 -15.57
N LYS A 20 29.81 -25.34 -14.63
CA LYS A 20 30.88 -26.30 -14.92
C LYS A 20 30.37 -27.70 -14.58
N SER A 21 30.59 -28.68 -15.47
CA SER A 21 29.99 -30.03 -15.41
C SER A 21 30.23 -30.85 -14.14
N VAL A 22 31.11 -30.42 -13.23
CA VAL A 22 31.48 -31.18 -12.02
C VAL A 22 31.60 -30.35 -10.74
N THR A 23 31.59 -29.01 -10.80
CA THR A 23 31.70 -28.14 -9.59
C THR A 23 31.02 -26.79 -9.83
N ASN A 24 30.02 -26.44 -9.02
CA ASN A 24 29.29 -25.17 -9.10
C ASN A 24 29.89 -24.12 -8.14
N THR A 25 31.09 -23.63 -8.43
CA THR A 25 31.81 -22.67 -7.55
C THR A 25 31.82 -21.23 -8.08
N SER A 26 31.21 -20.97 -9.23
CA SER A 26 31.15 -19.64 -9.85
C SER A 26 29.84 -18.94 -9.48
N GLY A 27 29.92 -17.66 -9.10
CA GLY A 27 28.74 -16.80 -8.86
C GLY A 27 28.38 -15.95 -10.08
N LEU A 28 27.13 -15.49 -10.15
CA LEU A 28 26.71 -14.43 -11.09
C LEU A 28 26.95 -13.07 -10.44
N VAL A 29 27.76 -12.22 -11.08
CA VAL A 29 27.82 -10.80 -10.74
C VAL A 29 26.76 -10.09 -11.58
N ILE A 30 25.88 -9.34 -10.92
CA ILE A 30 24.86 -8.50 -11.57
C ILE A 30 25.30 -7.03 -11.53
N PRO A 31 24.77 -6.15 -12.41
CA PRO A 31 25.11 -4.73 -12.40
C PRO A 31 24.82 -4.07 -11.05
N THR A 32 25.83 -3.45 -10.45
CA THR A 32 25.70 -2.70 -9.19
C THR A 32 25.41 -1.23 -9.45
N ASN A 33 24.43 -0.67 -8.75
CA ASN A 33 24.10 0.75 -8.79
C ASN A 33 23.69 1.25 -7.39
N SER A 34 23.95 2.52 -7.10
CA SER A 34 23.55 3.15 -5.83
C SER A 34 22.13 3.71 -5.85
N ASP A 35 21.56 3.90 -7.05
CA ASP A 35 20.21 4.42 -7.26
C ASP A 35 19.57 3.75 -8.49
N MET A 36 18.27 3.48 -8.39
CA MET A 36 17.46 2.93 -9.46
C MET A 36 17.23 3.93 -10.59
N ASP A 37 17.24 5.23 -10.30
CA ASP A 37 17.02 6.30 -11.27
C ASP A 37 18.19 6.45 -12.25
N ASN A 38 19.35 5.88 -11.91
CA ASN A 38 20.51 5.82 -12.80
C ASN A 38 20.38 4.75 -13.91
N ILE A 39 19.36 3.88 -13.84
CA ILE A 39 19.19 2.79 -14.78
C ILE A 39 18.39 3.28 -15.99
N ILE A 40 19.02 3.24 -17.16
CA ILE A 40 18.43 3.67 -18.42
C ILE A 40 18.15 2.48 -19.34
N ASN A 41 17.12 2.59 -20.18
CA ASN A 41 16.93 1.66 -21.29
C ASN A 41 17.73 2.15 -22.51
N PRO A 42 18.72 1.39 -23.01
CA PRO A 42 19.51 1.79 -24.17
C PRO A 42 18.68 1.98 -25.46
N GLN A 43 17.50 1.36 -25.54
CA GLN A 43 16.57 1.52 -26.66
C GLN A 43 15.68 2.77 -26.53
N GLY A 44 15.85 3.55 -25.47
CA GLY A 44 14.98 4.67 -25.10
C GLY A 44 13.71 4.22 -24.38
N GLY A 45 13.01 5.18 -23.75
CA GLY A 45 11.79 4.93 -22.97
C GLY A 45 12.06 4.38 -21.57
N ASN A 46 11.07 3.67 -21.02
CA ASN A 46 11.14 3.12 -19.66
C ASN A 46 12.15 1.97 -19.57
N VAL A 47 12.68 1.73 -18.37
CA VAL A 47 13.50 0.56 -18.04
C VAL A 47 12.79 -0.71 -18.50
N ALA A 48 13.54 -1.65 -19.06
CA ALA A 48 12.96 -2.90 -19.56
C ALA A 48 12.50 -3.80 -18.41
N VAL A 49 11.32 -4.40 -18.54
CA VAL A 49 10.82 -5.40 -17.58
C VAL A 49 11.79 -6.58 -17.53
N GLY A 50 12.12 -7.02 -16.32
CA GLY A 50 13.10 -8.06 -16.06
C GLY A 50 14.53 -7.56 -15.85
N THR A 51 14.79 -6.24 -15.92
CA THR A 51 16.10 -5.68 -15.55
C THR A 51 16.44 -6.02 -14.09
N ILE A 52 17.65 -6.50 -13.79
CA ILE A 52 18.09 -6.88 -12.44
C ILE A 52 19.34 -6.07 -12.06
N ILE A 53 19.36 -5.52 -10.85
CA ILE A 53 20.51 -4.78 -10.29
C ILE A 53 20.82 -5.24 -8.86
N TYR A 54 22.06 -4.98 -8.44
CA TYR A 54 22.43 -4.92 -7.04
C TYR A 54 22.39 -3.46 -6.59
N ASP A 55 21.51 -3.12 -5.67
CA ASP A 55 21.44 -1.82 -5.01
C ASP A 55 22.55 -1.75 -3.95
N SER A 56 23.61 -0.99 -4.21
CA SER A 56 24.77 -0.89 -3.29
C SER A 56 24.47 -0.06 -2.05
N THR A 57 23.43 0.76 -2.06
CA THR A 57 23.04 1.57 -0.90
C THR A 57 22.27 0.71 0.10
N LEU A 58 21.46 -0.23 -0.40
CA LEU A 58 20.63 -1.11 0.41
C LEU A 58 21.17 -2.54 0.55
N ASP A 59 22.32 -2.80 -0.06
CA ASP A 59 23.04 -4.08 -0.02
C ASP A 59 22.17 -5.27 -0.47
N CYS A 60 21.43 -5.11 -1.58
CA CYS A 60 20.40 -6.07 -1.98
C CYS A 60 20.16 -6.17 -3.50
N ILE A 61 19.56 -7.29 -3.95
CA ILE A 61 19.14 -7.45 -5.34
C ILE A 61 17.76 -6.78 -5.56
N ARG A 62 17.56 -6.12 -6.70
CA ARG A 62 16.26 -5.59 -7.16
C ARG A 62 16.02 -5.95 -8.61
N PHE A 63 14.75 -6.06 -9.02
CA PHE A 63 14.37 -6.28 -10.41
C PHE A 63 13.20 -5.39 -10.85
N TYR A 64 13.19 -4.99 -12.12
CA TYR A 64 12.18 -4.11 -12.70
C TYR A 64 10.97 -4.91 -13.19
N LYS A 65 9.76 -4.52 -12.77
CA LYS A 65 8.46 -5.13 -13.13
C LYS A 65 7.70 -4.22 -14.09
N LEU A 66 6.55 -4.69 -14.58
CA LEU A 66 5.61 -3.88 -15.39
C LEU A 66 5.25 -2.54 -14.75
N ASN A 67 5.26 -2.47 -13.41
CA ASN A 67 4.86 -1.29 -12.64
C ASN A 67 6.03 -0.74 -11.77
N GLY A 68 7.27 -0.82 -12.26
CA GLY A 68 8.44 -0.27 -11.55
C GLY A 68 9.28 -1.30 -10.79
N TRP A 69 10.24 -0.81 -10.01
CA TRP A 69 11.22 -1.64 -9.30
C TRP A 69 10.62 -2.46 -8.15
N SER A 70 11.18 -3.65 -7.92
CA SER A 70 10.93 -4.43 -6.71
C SER A 70 11.55 -3.78 -5.48
N ARG A 71 11.06 -4.15 -4.29
CA ARG A 71 11.85 -4.02 -3.06
C ARG A 71 13.06 -4.98 -3.11
N CYS A 72 13.93 -4.91 -2.11
CA CYS A 72 15.04 -5.84 -1.96
C CYS A 72 14.58 -7.30 -1.99
N VAL A 73 15.19 -8.11 -2.86
CA VAL A 73 15.02 -9.57 -2.86
C VAL A 73 15.79 -10.12 -1.67
N SER A 74 15.08 -10.61 -0.65
CA SER A 74 15.70 -11.18 0.54
C SER A 74 15.93 -12.69 0.40
N ASP A 75 17.02 -13.16 0.98
CA ASP A 75 17.51 -14.53 1.10
C ASP A 75 16.78 -15.36 2.19
N ARG A 76 15.87 -14.75 2.94
CA ARG A 76 15.01 -15.53 3.82
C ARG A 76 14.09 -16.39 2.94
N LYS A 77 14.22 -17.72 3.05
CA LYS A 77 13.05 -18.62 2.99
C LYS A 77 12.11 -18.21 4.14
N GLY A 78 11.50 -17.05 3.99
CA GLY A 78 10.93 -16.32 5.10
C GLY A 78 9.61 -16.96 5.46
N ARG A 79 9.43 -17.27 6.75
CA ARG A 79 8.08 -17.18 7.31
C ARG A 79 7.47 -15.87 6.78
N PRO A 80 6.19 -15.88 6.36
CA PRO A 80 5.50 -14.67 5.94
C PRO A 80 5.86 -13.50 6.88
N PRO A 81 6.21 -12.31 6.37
CA PRO A 81 6.69 -11.22 7.23
C PRO A 81 5.61 -10.77 8.21
N VAL A 82 6.01 -10.19 9.34
CA VAL A 82 5.08 -9.42 10.18
C VAL A 82 4.88 -8.06 9.50
N LEU A 83 3.65 -7.73 9.15
CA LEU A 83 3.31 -6.42 8.61
C LEU A 83 3.41 -5.35 9.71
N ARG A 84 4.08 -4.24 9.43
CA ARG A 84 4.15 -3.09 10.35
C ARG A 84 3.18 -2.00 9.89
N MET A 85 2.08 -1.84 10.62
CA MET A 85 1.08 -0.81 10.35
C MET A 85 1.26 0.36 11.33
N ALA A 86 1.45 1.56 10.79
CA ALA A 86 1.36 2.79 11.57
C ALA A 86 -0.08 3.29 11.63
N GLN A 87 -0.52 3.79 12.77
CA GLN A 87 -1.83 4.41 12.95
C GLN A 87 -1.70 5.84 13.46
N TRP A 88 -2.29 6.79 12.75
CA TRP A 88 -2.40 8.19 13.16
C TRP A 88 -3.86 8.50 13.50
N ALA A 89 -4.16 8.99 14.70
CA ALA A 89 -5.52 9.34 15.14
C ALA A 89 -6.56 8.20 15.03
N VAL A 90 -6.13 6.95 15.13
CA VAL A 90 -7.04 5.79 15.21
C VAL A 90 -7.17 5.40 16.70
N PRO A 91 -8.39 5.31 17.27
CA PRO A 91 -8.56 4.92 18.66
C PRO A 91 -7.96 3.54 18.97
N ALA A 92 -7.18 3.45 20.05
CA ALA A 92 -6.65 2.18 20.52
C ALA A 92 -7.78 1.26 21.03
N GLY A 93 -7.60 -0.06 20.90
CA GLY A 93 -8.53 -1.05 21.45
C GLY A 93 -9.87 -1.17 20.72
N MET A 94 -10.07 -0.50 19.58
CA MET A 94 -11.26 -0.69 18.77
C MET A 94 -11.34 -2.13 18.18
N PRO A 95 -12.53 -2.70 17.97
CA PRO A 95 -12.69 -4.06 17.43
C PRO A 95 -11.95 -4.29 16.12
N PHE A 96 -11.88 -3.29 15.24
CA PHE A 96 -11.08 -3.34 14.01
C PHE A 96 -9.60 -3.68 14.27
N ASN A 97 -8.98 -3.08 15.28
CA ASN A 97 -7.58 -3.39 15.63
C ASN A 97 -7.45 -4.83 16.12
N SER A 98 -8.44 -5.35 16.85
CA SER A 98 -8.45 -6.75 17.29
C SER A 98 -8.55 -7.71 16.10
N GLN A 99 -9.43 -7.42 15.13
CA GLN A 99 -9.57 -8.20 13.90
C GLN A 99 -8.29 -8.18 13.04
N LEU A 100 -7.59 -7.06 12.97
CA LEU A 100 -6.29 -6.94 12.29
C LEU A 100 -5.20 -7.78 12.95
N THR A 101 -5.15 -7.83 14.28
CA THR A 101 -4.11 -8.55 15.01
C THR A 101 -4.43 -10.02 15.26
N ASP A 102 -5.65 -10.48 14.95
CA ASP A 102 -6.03 -11.89 15.07
C ASP A 102 -5.34 -12.72 13.98
N THR A 103 -4.53 -13.69 14.42
CA THR A 103 -3.79 -14.60 13.53
C THR A 103 -4.66 -15.54 12.71
N ASN A 104 -5.94 -15.73 13.10
CA ASN A 104 -6.92 -16.45 12.27
C ASN A 104 -7.32 -15.64 11.03
N ASN A 105 -7.21 -14.31 11.09
CA ASN A 105 -7.45 -13.43 9.95
C ASN A 105 -6.16 -13.13 9.20
N TYR A 106 -5.09 -12.78 9.94
CA TYR A 106 -3.81 -12.32 9.42
C TYR A 106 -2.65 -13.09 10.05
N GLY A 107 -2.42 -14.29 9.56
CA GLY A 107 -1.35 -15.16 10.04
C GLY A 107 -1.04 -16.24 9.02
N THR A 108 0.02 -17.02 9.25
CA THR A 108 0.48 -18.03 8.27
C THR A 108 -0.56 -19.10 7.93
N SER A 109 -1.56 -19.28 8.78
CA SER A 109 -2.71 -20.18 8.59
C SER A 109 -4.06 -19.46 8.59
N GLY A 110 -4.05 -18.12 8.60
CA GLY A 110 -5.25 -17.31 8.61
C GLY A 110 -5.86 -17.14 7.21
N THR A 111 -7.01 -16.46 7.14
CA THR A 111 -7.69 -16.16 5.87
C THR A 111 -6.79 -15.40 4.89
N TYR A 112 -6.11 -14.35 5.37
CA TYR A 112 -5.00 -13.71 4.65
C TYR A 112 -3.67 -14.27 5.16
N ASN A 113 -3.01 -15.09 4.34
CA ASN A 113 -1.85 -15.90 4.76
C ASN A 113 -0.50 -15.45 4.19
N LYS A 114 -0.43 -14.27 3.57
CA LYS A 114 0.82 -13.70 3.04
C LYS A 114 1.66 -12.97 4.10
N VAL A 115 1.16 -12.86 5.34
CA VAL A 115 1.88 -12.30 6.50
C VAL A 115 1.78 -13.25 7.70
N SER A 116 2.69 -13.16 8.66
CA SER A 116 2.61 -13.96 9.90
C SER A 116 1.84 -13.25 11.03
N GLY A 117 1.43 -12.01 10.81
CA GLY A 117 0.81 -11.15 11.81
C GLY A 117 0.82 -9.69 11.36
N ILE A 118 0.02 -8.86 12.02
CA ILE A 118 0.05 -7.40 11.89
C ILE A 118 0.49 -6.81 13.23
N GLN A 119 1.54 -5.99 13.21
CA GLN A 119 1.96 -5.16 14.33
C GLN A 119 1.46 -3.74 14.11
N ILE A 120 0.72 -3.20 15.09
CA ILE A 120 0.18 -1.83 15.06
C ILE A 120 1.03 -0.92 15.94
N THR A 121 1.44 0.23 15.39
CA THR A 121 2.17 1.28 16.12
C THR A 121 1.40 2.60 16.01
N ASN A 122 1.06 3.22 17.14
CA ASN A 122 0.49 4.56 17.13
C ASN A 122 1.58 5.60 16.88
N ILE A 123 1.42 6.41 15.83
CA ILE A 123 2.35 7.47 15.42
C ILE A 123 1.75 8.88 15.53
N THR A 124 0.62 9.03 16.22
CA THR A 124 -0.11 10.31 16.31
C THR A 124 0.76 11.46 16.80
N SER A 125 1.63 11.22 17.80
CA SER A 125 2.52 12.21 18.39
C SER A 125 3.92 12.26 17.76
N THR A 126 4.25 11.35 16.85
CA THR A 126 5.60 11.22 16.28
C THR A 126 5.67 11.50 14.79
N LEU A 127 4.54 11.39 14.06
CA LEU A 127 4.48 11.58 12.60
C LEU A 127 5.11 12.91 12.17
N SER A 128 4.86 14.00 12.90
CA SER A 128 5.39 15.33 12.57
C SER A 128 6.92 15.37 12.53
N ASN A 129 7.58 14.55 13.35
CA ASN A 129 9.03 14.50 13.51
C ASN A 129 9.70 13.46 12.60
N MET A 130 8.92 12.57 11.98
CA MET A 130 9.43 11.57 11.05
C MET A 130 9.60 12.16 9.64
N THR A 131 10.58 11.66 8.92
CA THR A 131 10.80 11.84 7.48
C THR A 131 10.09 10.73 6.68
N ALA A 132 9.92 10.91 5.37
CA ALA A 132 9.39 9.85 4.51
C ALA A 132 10.31 8.60 4.48
N ASP A 133 11.63 8.79 4.57
CA ASP A 133 12.61 7.71 4.68
C ASP A 133 12.42 6.87 5.94
N GLU A 134 12.19 7.52 7.07
CA GLU A 134 11.90 6.83 8.32
C GLU A 134 10.55 6.11 8.25
N LEU A 135 9.54 6.69 7.61
CA LEU A 135 8.25 6.01 7.40
C LEU A 135 8.42 4.74 6.55
N LEU A 136 9.14 4.80 5.43
CA LEU A 136 9.44 3.65 4.56
C LEU A 136 10.26 2.57 5.27
N SER A 137 11.20 2.99 6.12
CA SER A 137 12.07 2.07 6.85
C SER A 137 11.32 1.34 7.97
N ASN A 138 10.36 2.01 8.61
CA ASN A 138 9.69 1.49 9.80
C ASN A 138 8.31 0.87 9.54
N PHE A 139 7.62 1.24 8.46
CA PHE A 139 6.22 0.86 8.25
C PHE A 139 5.92 0.41 6.82
N ASP A 140 5.14 -0.65 6.71
CA ASP A 140 4.67 -1.21 5.45
C ASP A 140 3.34 -0.58 5.01
N MET A 141 2.55 -0.10 5.97
CA MET A 141 1.28 0.58 5.74
C MET A 141 1.04 1.69 6.79
N ILE A 142 0.40 2.79 6.37
CA ILE A 142 -0.07 3.86 7.26
C ILE A 142 -1.60 3.91 7.19
N CYS A 143 -2.26 3.93 8.34
CA CYS A 143 -3.70 4.17 8.47
C CYS A 143 -3.92 5.50 9.21
N THR A 144 -4.67 6.44 8.62
CA THR A 144 -5.08 7.68 9.30
C THR A 144 -6.50 7.52 9.82
N GLY A 145 -6.80 8.11 10.96
CA GLY A 145 -8.14 8.20 11.54
C GLY A 145 -8.54 9.66 11.79
N TRP A 146 -9.34 9.87 12.83
CA TRP A 146 -9.90 11.16 13.19
C TRP A 146 -9.63 11.50 14.67
N ASN A 147 -9.16 12.72 14.91
CA ASN A 147 -9.01 13.29 16.27
C ASN A 147 -9.68 14.67 16.40
N GLY A 148 -10.65 14.99 15.54
CA GLY A 148 -11.33 16.29 15.53
C GLY A 148 -10.64 17.38 14.69
N SER A 149 -9.51 17.08 14.05
CA SER A 149 -8.77 18.07 13.24
C SER A 149 -8.21 17.48 11.94
N ASN A 150 -7.96 18.35 10.96
CA ASN A 150 -7.25 17.96 9.74
C ASN A 150 -5.79 17.64 10.05
N LEU A 151 -5.27 16.57 9.42
CA LEU A 151 -3.84 16.33 9.35
C LEU A 151 -3.15 17.57 8.75
N PRO A 152 -2.06 18.09 9.35
CA PRO A 152 -1.33 19.22 8.80
C PRO A 152 -0.91 18.99 7.34
N ALA A 153 -0.92 20.04 6.52
CA ALA A 153 -0.60 19.92 5.09
C ALA A 153 0.79 19.32 4.84
N ALA A 154 1.77 19.63 5.70
CA ALA A 154 3.11 19.06 5.63
C ALA A 154 3.12 17.54 5.88
N ASP A 155 2.32 17.06 6.82
CA ASP A 155 2.20 15.62 7.10
C ASP A 155 1.39 14.89 6.01
N ALA A 156 0.37 15.54 5.43
CA ALA A 156 -0.34 15.00 4.26
C ALA A 156 0.59 14.85 3.05
N ALA A 157 1.45 15.84 2.77
CA ALA A 157 2.46 15.78 1.72
C ALA A 157 3.50 14.67 1.99
N LYS A 158 3.92 14.51 3.25
CA LYS A 158 4.83 13.44 3.68
C LYS A 158 4.25 12.03 3.49
N ILE A 159 2.97 11.83 3.85
CA ILE A 159 2.28 10.55 3.58
C ILE A 159 2.17 10.31 2.07
N LYS A 160 1.93 11.35 1.27
CA LYS A 160 1.96 11.21 -0.19
C LYS A 160 3.35 10.80 -0.71
N GLU A 161 4.41 11.43 -0.24
CA GLU A 161 5.78 11.06 -0.63
C GLU A 161 6.07 9.59 -0.27
N TYR A 162 5.69 9.17 0.94
CA TYR A 162 5.77 7.77 1.37
C TYR A 162 5.05 6.82 0.40
N VAL A 163 3.83 7.16 -0.04
CA VAL A 163 3.07 6.34 -1.01
C VAL A 163 3.70 6.34 -2.41
N ASP A 164 4.12 7.50 -2.92
CA ASP A 164 4.76 7.63 -4.23
C ASP A 164 6.05 6.79 -4.31
N ARG A 165 6.72 6.60 -3.17
CA ARG A 165 7.95 5.81 -3.03
C ARG A 165 7.71 4.34 -2.64
N GLY A 166 6.47 3.87 -2.70
CA GLY A 166 6.12 2.44 -2.56
C GLY A 166 5.57 2.02 -1.20
N GLY A 167 5.28 2.98 -0.31
CA GLY A 167 4.45 2.77 0.87
C GLY A 167 2.96 2.62 0.51
N VAL A 168 2.15 2.10 1.43
CA VAL A 168 0.69 1.93 1.26
C VAL A 168 -0.04 2.74 2.32
N ALA A 169 -1.11 3.43 1.93
CA ALA A 169 -1.90 4.24 2.85
C ALA A 169 -3.40 3.91 2.81
N LEU A 170 -4.01 3.81 3.99
CA LEU A 170 -5.45 3.83 4.22
C LEU A 170 -5.80 5.18 4.87
N LEU A 171 -6.59 5.98 4.17
CA LEU A 171 -6.83 7.37 4.48
C LEU A 171 -8.30 7.57 4.81
N LEU A 172 -8.58 7.74 6.10
CA LEU A 172 -9.94 7.85 6.61
C LEU A 172 -10.31 9.32 6.84
N PHE A 173 -11.46 9.72 6.33
CA PHE A 173 -12.00 11.08 6.43
C PHE A 173 -13.16 11.14 7.41
N ASP A 174 -13.60 12.35 7.70
CA ASP A 174 -14.82 12.62 8.47
C ASP A 174 -15.37 13.99 8.04
N ARG A 175 -16.48 14.43 8.62
CA ARG A 175 -17.12 15.73 8.36
C ARG A 175 -16.10 16.86 8.44
N ASN A 176 -15.86 17.48 7.28
CA ASN A 176 -14.92 18.58 7.10
C ASN A 176 -13.45 18.25 7.44
N VAL A 177 -13.08 16.97 7.51
CA VAL A 177 -11.73 16.48 7.82
C VAL A 177 -11.22 15.60 6.69
N GLY A 178 -10.01 15.86 6.21
CA GLY A 178 -9.37 15.10 5.14
C GLY A 178 -9.03 15.92 3.88
N THR A 179 -9.36 17.22 3.85
CA THR A 179 -9.12 18.08 2.67
C THR A 179 -7.63 18.10 2.28
N GLY A 180 -6.72 18.23 3.25
CA GLY A 180 -5.28 18.22 2.97
C GLY A 180 -4.80 16.90 2.35
N LEU A 181 -5.34 15.76 2.80
CA LEU A 181 -5.05 14.45 2.22
C LEU A 181 -5.66 14.31 0.83
N LEU A 182 -6.93 14.69 0.63
CA LEU A 182 -7.58 14.66 -0.69
C LEU A 182 -6.75 15.46 -1.72
N GLN A 183 -6.35 16.67 -1.36
CA GLN A 183 -5.59 17.56 -2.24
C GLN A 183 -4.16 17.10 -2.47
N ALA A 184 -3.48 16.58 -1.43
CA ALA A 184 -2.15 15.99 -1.60
C ALA A 184 -2.20 14.91 -2.69
N PHE A 185 -3.19 14.01 -2.64
CA PHE A 185 -3.34 12.92 -3.61
C PHE A 185 -4.03 13.32 -4.93
N GLY A 186 -4.08 14.62 -5.25
CA GLY A 186 -4.51 15.12 -6.56
C GLY A 186 -6.01 15.34 -6.71
N GLY A 187 -6.79 15.25 -5.64
CA GLY A 187 -8.18 15.70 -5.64
C GLY A 187 -8.29 17.22 -5.73
N ASN A 188 -9.29 17.72 -6.44
CA ASN A 188 -9.44 19.16 -6.73
C ASN A 188 -10.46 19.89 -5.82
N GLY A 189 -10.96 19.21 -4.79
CA GLY A 189 -12.05 19.67 -3.95
C GLY A 189 -11.71 19.81 -2.47
N THR A 190 -12.76 19.86 -1.66
CA THR A 190 -12.69 19.85 -0.20
C THR A 190 -13.59 18.74 0.35
N VAL A 191 -13.23 18.19 1.49
CA VAL A 191 -14.10 17.26 2.22
C VAL A 191 -15.19 18.06 2.92
N GLY A 192 -16.45 17.80 2.58
CA GLY A 192 -17.61 18.44 3.19
C GLY A 192 -18.28 17.57 4.26
N SER A 193 -19.59 17.75 4.44
CA SER A 193 -20.44 16.93 5.32
C SER A 193 -21.37 16.06 4.48
N GLY A 194 -21.40 14.75 4.78
CA GLY A 194 -22.09 13.73 4.00
C GLY A 194 -23.11 12.91 4.77
N ALA A 195 -23.66 11.91 4.08
CA ALA A 195 -24.41 10.84 4.72
C ALA A 195 -23.45 9.77 5.25
N VAL A 196 -23.83 9.13 6.35
CA VAL A 196 -23.07 8.02 6.94
C VAL A 196 -23.28 6.70 6.19
N ILE A 197 -24.18 6.62 5.21
CA ILE A 197 -24.43 5.37 4.47
C ILE A 197 -23.85 5.46 3.05
N ALA A 198 -23.10 4.43 2.65
CA ALA A 198 -22.71 4.20 1.27
C ALA A 198 -23.11 2.78 0.83
N ARG A 199 -22.87 2.49 -0.45
CA ARG A 199 -23.06 1.15 -1.02
C ARG A 199 -21.79 0.71 -1.75
N SER A 200 -21.34 -0.52 -1.52
CA SER A 200 -20.17 -1.06 -2.21
C SER A 200 -20.45 -1.22 -3.71
N THR A 201 -19.43 -0.98 -4.54
CA THR A 201 -19.52 -1.07 -6.01
C THR A 201 -19.28 -2.50 -6.49
N ASN A 202 -19.31 -2.69 -7.82
CA ASN A 202 -18.90 -3.92 -8.49
C ASN A 202 -17.38 -4.07 -8.69
N ASP A 203 -16.55 -3.26 -8.01
CA ASP A 203 -15.10 -3.41 -8.12
C ASP A 203 -14.65 -4.81 -7.67
N VAL A 204 -13.63 -5.35 -8.35
CA VAL A 204 -13.10 -6.69 -8.06
C VAL A 204 -12.56 -6.84 -6.63
N VAL A 205 -12.13 -5.75 -5.99
CA VAL A 205 -11.70 -5.77 -4.58
C VAL A 205 -12.85 -6.15 -3.66
N ASN A 206 -14.09 -5.82 -4.01
CA ASN A 206 -15.27 -6.15 -3.21
C ASN A 206 -15.70 -7.62 -3.36
N ASN A 207 -14.96 -8.43 -4.13
CA ASN A 207 -15.09 -9.88 -4.18
C ASN A 207 -13.74 -10.53 -3.90
N GLY A 208 -13.28 -10.37 -2.66
CA GLY A 208 -11.96 -10.79 -2.22
C GLY A 208 -11.97 -12.07 -1.39
N ILE A 209 -10.83 -12.34 -0.75
CA ILE A 209 -10.58 -13.55 0.03
C ILE A 209 -11.50 -13.72 1.26
N PHE A 210 -12.09 -12.63 1.76
CA PHE A 210 -13.06 -12.66 2.86
C PHE A 210 -14.50 -12.84 2.35
N GLY A 211 -14.72 -12.96 1.04
CA GLY A 211 -16.00 -13.25 0.39
C GLY A 211 -16.50 -12.14 -0.53
N ASP A 212 -17.61 -12.41 -1.22
CA ASP A 212 -18.28 -11.44 -2.10
C ASP A 212 -19.18 -10.50 -1.29
N VAL A 213 -18.91 -9.21 -1.42
CA VAL A 213 -19.54 -8.11 -0.69
C VAL A 213 -19.81 -6.93 -1.62
N ARG A 214 -20.06 -7.22 -2.90
CA ARG A 214 -20.59 -6.23 -3.86
C ARG A 214 -22.06 -5.94 -3.55
N ASP A 215 -22.47 -4.70 -3.80
CA ASP A 215 -23.86 -4.24 -3.62
C ASP A 215 -24.38 -4.40 -2.17
N ILE A 216 -23.53 -4.17 -1.17
CA ILE A 216 -23.94 -4.14 0.24
C ILE A 216 -24.04 -2.71 0.75
N ALA A 217 -24.92 -2.46 1.71
CA ALA A 217 -24.91 -1.21 2.46
C ALA A 217 -23.70 -1.19 3.40
N LEU A 218 -23.04 -0.04 3.48
CA LEU A 218 -21.94 0.26 4.38
C LEU A 218 -22.37 1.39 5.29
N SER A 219 -22.20 1.19 6.59
CA SER A 219 -22.55 2.17 7.61
C SER A 219 -21.29 2.76 8.22
N GLY A 220 -21.19 4.08 8.11
CA GLY A 220 -20.32 4.93 8.88
C GLY A 220 -20.88 5.20 10.28
N ALA A 221 -20.28 6.14 11.03
CA ALA A 221 -20.63 6.41 12.42
C ALA A 221 -20.71 7.91 12.71
N ASP A 222 -21.84 8.36 13.25
CA ASP A 222 -22.13 9.74 13.68
C ASP A 222 -22.08 10.81 12.58
N THR A 223 -20.91 11.06 12.01
CA THR A 223 -20.66 12.05 10.97
C THR A 223 -19.82 11.46 9.84
N ALA A 224 -19.89 12.08 8.67
CA ALA A 224 -19.16 11.60 7.50
C ALA A 224 -18.69 12.75 6.63
N GLY A 225 -17.57 12.53 5.95
CA GLY A 225 -17.10 13.39 4.88
C GLY A 225 -17.99 13.26 3.64
N ARG A 226 -18.10 14.32 2.84
CA ARG A 226 -18.64 14.25 1.47
C ARG A 226 -17.61 14.69 0.46
N ILE A 227 -17.44 13.87 -0.58
CA ILE A 227 -16.53 14.10 -1.68
C ILE A 227 -17.28 13.75 -2.96
N LEU A 228 -17.38 14.70 -3.89
CA LEU A 228 -17.98 14.44 -5.19
C LEU A 228 -17.05 13.55 -6.01
N MET A 229 -17.60 12.64 -6.81
CA MET A 229 -16.79 11.83 -7.73
C MET A 229 -15.98 12.69 -8.72
N SER A 230 -16.49 13.87 -9.08
CA SER A 230 -15.80 14.85 -9.92
C SER A 230 -14.60 15.52 -9.25
N GLN A 231 -14.44 15.34 -7.94
CA GLN A 231 -13.32 15.87 -7.16
C GLN A 231 -12.18 14.87 -6.98
N LEU A 232 -12.38 13.62 -7.39
CA LEU A 232 -11.36 12.58 -7.28
C LEU A 232 -10.24 12.80 -8.30
N PRO A 233 -9.00 12.38 -7.98
CA PRO A 233 -7.91 12.39 -8.95
C PRO A 233 -8.25 11.50 -10.16
N ALA A 234 -7.68 11.83 -11.31
CA ALA A 234 -7.84 11.04 -12.52
C ALA A 234 -7.40 9.58 -12.31
N GLY A 235 -8.17 8.64 -12.83
CA GLY A 235 -7.90 7.20 -12.66
C GLY A 235 -8.31 6.63 -11.30
N ALA A 236 -8.96 7.41 -10.43
CA ALA A 236 -9.52 6.89 -9.20
C ALA A 236 -10.55 5.78 -9.48
N ARG A 237 -10.49 4.71 -8.68
CA ARG A 237 -11.33 3.52 -8.81
C ARG A 237 -12.25 3.40 -7.59
N LEU A 238 -13.56 3.44 -7.81
CA LEU A 238 -14.55 3.46 -6.73
C LEU A 238 -14.75 2.07 -6.11
N LEU A 239 -14.61 1.98 -4.79
CA LEU A 239 -14.94 0.83 -3.96
C LEU A 239 -16.35 0.92 -3.37
N ALA A 240 -16.81 2.14 -3.08
CA ALA A 240 -18.16 2.42 -2.60
C ALA A 240 -18.62 3.80 -3.04
N THR A 241 -19.93 4.02 -3.07
CA THR A 241 -20.56 5.30 -3.45
C THR A 241 -21.57 5.74 -2.40
N GLU A 242 -21.47 7.00 -1.98
CA GLU A 242 -22.48 7.67 -1.17
C GLU A 242 -23.46 8.35 -2.13
N ALA A 243 -24.67 7.81 -2.25
CA ALA A 243 -25.64 8.22 -3.28
C ALA A 243 -25.07 8.15 -4.72
N THR A 244 -25.67 8.91 -5.65
CA THR A 244 -25.40 8.80 -7.10
C THR A 244 -24.07 9.42 -7.51
N ASN A 245 -23.62 10.48 -6.84
CA ASN A 245 -22.54 11.35 -7.31
C ASN A 245 -21.41 11.56 -6.30
N ASN A 246 -21.46 10.93 -5.12
CA ASN A 246 -20.43 11.09 -4.10
C ASN A 246 -19.66 9.79 -3.90
N ALA A 247 -18.36 9.92 -3.65
CA ALA A 247 -17.49 8.81 -3.36
C ALA A 247 -17.71 8.34 -1.91
N GLY A 248 -17.88 7.03 -1.73
CA GLY A 248 -17.83 6.38 -0.42
C GLY A 248 -16.40 5.92 -0.15
N GLY A 249 -15.89 4.99 -0.95
CA GLY A 249 -14.50 4.54 -0.87
C GLY A 249 -13.87 4.52 -2.25
N TRP A 250 -12.58 4.79 -2.34
CA TRP A 250 -11.86 4.73 -3.62
C TRP A 250 -10.39 4.41 -3.46
N ILE A 251 -9.79 3.97 -4.57
CA ILE A 251 -8.37 3.71 -4.72
C ILE A 251 -7.80 4.77 -5.65
N ALA A 252 -6.68 5.36 -5.27
CA ALA A 252 -5.88 6.28 -6.08
C ALA A 252 -4.39 6.19 -5.71
N GLY A 253 -3.61 7.21 -6.08
CA GLY A 253 -2.17 7.26 -5.85
C GLY A 253 -1.37 6.32 -6.76
N ALA A 254 -0.05 6.42 -6.69
CA ALA A 254 0.86 5.60 -7.47
C ALA A 254 0.55 4.10 -7.30
N ASP A 255 0.39 3.37 -8.40
CA ASP A 255 0.05 1.94 -8.45
C ASP A 255 -1.21 1.50 -7.67
N GLY A 256 -2.09 2.45 -7.32
CA GLY A 256 -3.27 2.20 -6.50
C GLY A 256 -2.93 1.87 -5.03
N ARG A 257 -1.88 2.49 -4.49
CA ARG A 257 -1.39 2.30 -3.10
C ARG A 257 -2.04 3.22 -2.06
N ALA A 258 -2.90 4.16 -2.47
CA ALA A 258 -3.69 4.97 -1.55
C ALA A 258 -5.17 4.56 -1.62
N ILE A 259 -5.73 4.18 -0.48
CA ILE A 259 -7.13 3.79 -0.32
C ILE A 259 -7.79 4.82 0.58
N PHE A 260 -8.96 5.30 0.21
CA PHE A 260 -9.65 6.38 0.90
C PHE A 260 -11.06 5.95 1.29
N PHE A 261 -11.51 6.46 2.43
CA PHE A 261 -12.88 6.31 2.90
C PHE A 261 -13.44 7.65 3.34
N TRP A 262 -14.67 7.93 2.92
CA TRP A 262 -15.41 9.14 3.26
C TRP A 262 -15.68 9.29 4.77
N ASP A 263 -15.70 8.18 5.50
CA ASP A 263 -15.98 8.12 6.93
C ASP A 263 -15.10 7.05 7.61
N GLU A 264 -14.32 7.45 8.61
CA GLU A 264 -13.57 6.56 9.49
C GLU A 264 -14.50 5.63 10.29
N GLY A 265 -15.71 6.10 10.57
CA GLY A 265 -16.75 5.37 11.25
C GLY A 265 -17.14 4.06 10.57
N VAL A 266 -16.82 3.85 9.29
CA VAL A 266 -16.97 2.55 8.62
C VAL A 266 -16.22 1.44 9.35
N PHE A 267 -15.08 1.76 9.97
CA PHE A 267 -14.24 0.83 10.71
C PHE A 267 -14.66 0.68 12.18
N ARG A 268 -15.75 1.35 12.58
CA ARG A 268 -16.29 1.33 13.95
C ARG A 268 -17.74 0.83 13.99
N ALA A 269 -18.59 1.36 13.13
CA ALA A 269 -19.99 1.00 13.05
C ALA A 269 -20.12 -0.45 12.57
N SER A 270 -20.83 -1.28 13.33
CA SER A 270 -21.05 -2.70 12.99
C SER A 270 -19.77 -3.52 12.81
N VAL A 271 -18.66 -3.08 13.42
CA VAL A 271 -17.41 -3.85 13.49
C VAL A 271 -17.24 -4.35 14.92
N THR A 272 -17.32 -5.66 15.12
CA THR A 272 -17.32 -6.31 16.43
C THR A 272 -16.72 -7.71 16.37
N GLY A 273 -15.95 -8.13 17.37
CA GLY A 273 -15.55 -9.54 17.48
C GLY A 273 -14.85 -10.08 16.23
N ALA A 274 -15.29 -11.24 15.74
CA ALA A 274 -14.76 -11.89 14.54
C ALA A 274 -15.28 -11.26 13.23
N ILE A 275 -14.63 -11.57 12.09
CA ILE A 275 -15.04 -11.05 10.78
C ILE A 275 -16.22 -11.88 10.26
N ASP A 276 -17.44 -11.47 10.58
CA ASP A 276 -18.64 -12.25 10.27
C ASP A 276 -19.62 -11.51 9.35
N THR A 277 -19.74 -10.20 9.52
CA THR A 277 -20.70 -9.38 8.79
C THR A 277 -20.20 -9.03 7.37
N PRO A 278 -21.13 -8.71 6.45
CA PRO A 278 -20.75 -8.23 5.12
C PRO A 278 -19.86 -6.97 5.16
N GLN A 279 -20.11 -6.05 6.10
CA GLN A 279 -19.30 -4.83 6.25
C GLN A 279 -17.87 -5.14 6.71
N GLU A 280 -17.70 -6.03 7.68
CA GLU A 280 -16.37 -6.47 8.13
C GLU A 280 -15.62 -7.15 6.98
N ARG A 281 -16.27 -8.04 6.24
CA ARG A 281 -15.66 -8.69 5.06
C ARG A 281 -15.27 -7.67 3.98
N PHE A 282 -16.08 -6.64 3.76
CA PHE A 282 -15.73 -5.54 2.86
C PHE A 282 -14.47 -4.80 3.33
N ILE A 283 -14.43 -4.39 4.60
CA ILE A 283 -13.25 -3.75 5.19
C ILE A 283 -12.01 -4.63 4.98
N HIS A 284 -12.12 -5.91 5.33
CA HIS A 284 -10.99 -6.83 5.29
C HIS A 284 -10.56 -7.26 3.88
N ASN A 285 -11.47 -7.26 2.90
CA ASN A 285 -11.12 -7.37 1.48
C ASN A 285 -10.31 -6.17 1.00
N VAL A 286 -10.69 -4.96 1.41
CA VAL A 286 -9.94 -3.73 1.09
C VAL A 286 -8.58 -3.71 1.78
N ILE A 287 -8.50 -4.16 3.04
CA ILE A 287 -7.22 -4.36 3.72
C ILE A 287 -6.37 -5.39 2.98
N ALA A 288 -6.91 -6.55 2.62
CA ALA A 288 -6.16 -7.57 1.86
C ALA A 288 -5.59 -7.02 0.55
N TYR A 289 -6.38 -6.23 -0.19
CA TYR A 289 -5.89 -5.50 -1.36
C TYR A 289 -4.74 -4.55 -1.01
N ALA A 290 -4.86 -3.76 0.06
CA ALA A 290 -3.82 -2.84 0.51
C ALA A 290 -2.53 -3.60 0.89
N LEU A 291 -2.64 -4.73 1.60
CA LEU A 291 -1.51 -5.57 1.97
C LEU A 291 -0.80 -6.16 0.76
N ASP A 292 -1.54 -6.59 -0.27
CA ASP A 292 -0.97 -7.07 -1.53
C ASP A 292 -0.15 -5.99 -2.26
N LYS A 293 -0.45 -4.71 -2.00
CA LYS A 293 0.30 -3.58 -2.57
C LYS A 293 1.59 -3.23 -1.85
N THR A 294 1.81 -3.78 -0.66
CA THR A 294 3.06 -3.59 0.10
C THR A 294 4.23 -4.34 -0.56
N GLY A 295 3.95 -5.36 -1.36
CA GLY A 295 4.98 -6.20 -2.01
C GLY A 295 5.73 -7.10 -1.03
N LEU A 296 5.13 -7.38 0.13
CA LEU A 296 5.54 -8.41 1.10
C LEU A 296 5.15 -9.81 0.63
#